data_AF-A0A844P6B4-F1
#
_entry.id   AF-A0A844P6B4-F1
#
_cell.length_a   1.000
_cell.length_b   1.000
_cell.length_c   1.000
_cell.angle_alpha   90.00
_cell.angle_beta   90.00
_cell.angle_gamma   90.00
#
_symmetry.space_group_name_H-M   'P 1'
#
loop_
_entity.id
_entity.type
_entity.pdbx_description
1 polymer ?
#
loop_
_entity_poly.entity_id
_entity_poly.type
_entity_poly.pdbx_seq_one_letter_code
_entity_poly.pdbx_strand_id
1 'polypeptide(L)'
;KVLIAQARKGNNIEKKLGELHKVNCQYGEKFTDADHLFILLTYLYEEHGFESALDNPDSEQEPGIIYTNSELIDTCFSEENILSRPLPISTIMNEPSQLVDIINGHGGMFIAEHLSTSIENQCATILLHKISTPEN
;
A
#
# COMPACT_ATOMS: atom_id res chain seq x y z
N LYS A 1 11.60 -11.56 -20.26
CA LYS A 1 10.50 -10.91 -19.50
C LYS A 1 11.16 -9.91 -18.58
N VAL A 2 11.00 -8.61 -18.86
CA VAL A 2 11.71 -7.53 -18.17
C VAL A 2 10.80 -7.06 -17.03
N LEU A 3 11.02 -7.57 -15.82
CA LEU A 3 10.37 -7.09 -14.59
C LEU A 3 11.34 -6.12 -13.90
N ILE A 4 11.58 -4.98 -14.53
CA ILE A 4 12.23 -3.84 -13.87
C ILE A 4 11.51 -2.59 -14.40
N ALA A 5 10.24 -2.45 -14.02
CA ALA A 5 9.58 -1.16 -14.07
C ALA A 5 10.25 -0.30 -12.97
N GLN A 6 11.32 0.37 -13.40
CA GLN A 6 11.84 1.62 -12.88
C GLN A 6 11.47 1.94 -11.42
N ALA A 7 12.30 1.45 -10.51
CA ALA A 7 12.57 2.06 -9.21
C ALA A 7 13.17 3.47 -9.39
N ARG A 8 12.44 4.38 -10.05
CA ARG A 8 12.80 5.79 -10.12
C ARG A 8 12.30 6.44 -8.83
N LYS A 9 13.27 6.99 -8.08
CA LYS A 9 13.13 7.84 -6.89
C LYS A 9 12.99 7.16 -5.52
N GLY A 10 13.68 6.04 -5.31
CA GLY A 10 14.45 5.77 -4.07
C GLY A 10 13.73 5.65 -2.71
N ASN A 11 12.45 6.00 -2.58
CA ASN A 11 11.72 6.07 -1.32
C ASN A 11 10.29 5.51 -1.44
N ASN A 12 10.10 4.57 -2.37
CA ASN A 12 8.80 3.97 -2.66
C ASN A 12 8.49 2.87 -1.64
N ILE A 13 7.22 2.77 -1.27
CA ILE A 13 6.69 1.75 -0.35
C ILE A 13 7.14 0.35 -0.78
N GLU A 14 7.11 0.13 -2.08
CA GLU A 14 7.60 -1.05 -2.80
C GLU A 14 8.99 -1.53 -2.37
N LYS A 15 9.94 -0.61 -2.15
CA LYS A 15 11.31 -0.96 -1.75
C LYS A 15 11.35 -1.48 -0.33
N LYS A 16 10.61 -0.86 0.59
CA LYS A 16 10.51 -1.30 1.99
C LYS A 16 9.80 -2.65 2.09
N LEU A 17 8.74 -2.86 1.30
CA LEU A 17 8.09 -4.18 1.17
C LEU A 17 9.04 -5.24 0.59
N GLY A 18 9.86 -4.88 -0.40
CA GLY A 18 10.88 -5.78 -0.96
C GLY A 18 12.02 -6.13 0.01
N GLU A 19 12.38 -5.23 0.92
CA GLU A 19 13.34 -5.51 2.00
C GLU A 19 12.77 -6.49 3.03
N LEU A 20 11.49 -6.31 3.40
CA LEU A 20 10.75 -7.27 4.24
C LEU A 20 10.70 -8.66 3.59
N HIS A 21 10.45 -8.74 2.29
CA HIS A 21 10.48 -9.99 1.51
C HIS A 21 11.84 -10.72 1.61
N LYS A 22 12.95 -9.96 1.54
CA LYS A 22 14.31 -10.53 1.53
C LYS A 22 14.64 -11.29 2.82
N VAL A 23 14.02 -10.91 3.94
CA VAL A 23 14.13 -11.62 5.22
C VAL A 23 13.32 -12.92 5.20
N ASN A 24 12.11 -12.90 4.63
CA ASN A 24 11.23 -14.07 4.56
C ASN A 24 11.64 -15.12 3.50
N CYS A 25 12.43 -14.76 2.49
CA CYS A 25 12.93 -15.71 1.49
C CYS A 25 13.79 -16.84 2.09
N GLN A 26 14.28 -16.72 3.34
CA GLN A 26 14.96 -17.80 4.06
C GLN A 26 14.00 -18.88 4.60
N TYR A 27 12.69 -18.64 4.68
CA TYR A 27 11.74 -19.50 5.39
C TYR A 27 10.69 -20.23 4.51
N GLY A 28 10.80 -20.12 3.19
CA GLY A 28 10.03 -20.94 2.25
C GLY A 28 8.76 -20.26 1.74
N GLU A 29 8.81 -19.84 0.47
CA GLU A 29 7.74 -19.81 -0.55
C GLU A 29 6.30 -19.44 -0.15
N LYS A 30 6.07 -18.65 0.91
CA LYS A 30 4.77 -18.04 1.21
C LYS A 30 4.82 -16.57 0.84
N PHE A 31 4.01 -16.18 -0.14
CA PHE A 31 3.70 -14.77 -0.38
C PHE A 31 3.16 -14.18 0.92
N THR A 32 3.84 -13.15 1.41
CA THR A 32 3.45 -12.45 2.64
C THR A 32 2.38 -11.41 2.33
N ASP A 33 1.70 -10.92 3.36
CA ASP A 33 0.75 -9.82 3.17
C ASP A 33 1.46 -8.57 2.60
N ALA A 34 2.74 -8.39 2.93
CA ALA A 34 3.56 -7.32 2.36
C ALA A 34 3.74 -7.48 0.84
N ASP A 35 3.91 -8.70 0.35
CA ASP A 35 3.97 -8.99 -1.09
C ASP A 35 2.62 -8.72 -1.78
N HIS A 36 1.52 -9.12 -1.15
CA HIS A 36 0.19 -8.83 -1.69
C HIS A 36 -0.08 -7.32 -1.74
N LEU A 37 0.41 -6.55 -0.76
CA LEU A 37 0.31 -5.10 -0.77
C LEU A 37 1.16 -4.49 -1.88
N PHE A 38 2.36 -5.03 -2.10
CA PHE A 38 3.21 -4.63 -3.22
C PHE A 38 2.49 -4.84 -4.55
N ILE A 39 1.89 -6.01 -4.76
CA ILE A 39 1.14 -6.34 -5.98
C ILE A 39 -0.04 -5.37 -6.17
N LEU A 40 -0.76 -5.05 -5.09
CA LEU A 40 -1.86 -4.08 -5.14
C LEU A 40 -1.36 -2.69 -5.56
N LEU A 41 -0.26 -2.21 -4.98
CA LEU A 41 0.31 -0.91 -5.32
C LEU A 41 0.80 -0.87 -6.78
N THR A 42 1.46 -1.94 -7.24
CA THR A 42 1.87 -2.05 -8.65
C THR A 42 0.66 -2.07 -9.58
N TYR A 43 -0.43 -2.78 -9.24
CA TYR A 43 -1.67 -2.79 -10.01
C TYR A 43 -2.28 -1.38 -10.09
N LEU A 44 -2.36 -0.68 -8.96
CA LEU A 44 -2.86 0.70 -8.91
C LEU A 44 -2.02 1.65 -9.78
N TYR A 45 -0.70 1.44 -9.85
CA TYR A 45 0.17 2.19 -10.74
C TYR A 45 -0.01 1.83 -12.22
N GLU A 46 0.00 0.54 -12.57
CA GLU A 46 -0.04 0.11 -13.98
C GLU A 46 -1.41 0.30 -14.62
N GLU A 47 -2.50 0.03 -13.90
CA GLU A 47 -3.87 0.12 -14.44
C GLU A 47 -4.48 1.52 -14.26
N HIS A 48 -4.14 2.21 -13.16
CA HIS A 48 -4.79 3.46 -12.79
C HIS A 48 -3.84 4.66 -12.68
N GLY A 49 -2.52 4.45 -12.76
CA GLY A 49 -1.51 5.52 -12.68
C GLY A 49 -1.27 6.06 -11.28
N PHE A 50 -1.73 5.37 -10.22
CA PHE A 50 -1.47 5.80 -8.84
C PHE A 50 -0.06 5.42 -8.42
N GLU A 51 0.78 6.42 -8.21
CA GLU A 51 2.13 6.21 -7.66
C GLU A 51 2.09 5.94 -6.15
N SER A 52 3.12 5.32 -5.60
CA SER A 52 3.20 5.01 -4.18
C SER A 52 4.54 5.45 -3.57
N ALA A 53 4.49 6.18 -2.46
CA ALA A 53 5.65 6.79 -1.83
C ALA A 53 5.57 6.70 -0.30
N LEU A 54 6.72 6.63 0.38
CA LEU A 54 6.74 6.80 1.83
C LEU A 54 6.46 8.26 2.17
N ASP A 55 5.56 8.48 3.12
CA ASP A 55 5.29 9.78 3.70
C ASP A 55 6.57 10.27 4.39
N ASN A 56 7.07 11.44 3.97
CA ASN A 56 8.22 12.08 4.63
C ASN A 56 7.79 13.46 5.09
N PRO A 57 8.04 13.83 6.36
CA PRO A 57 7.67 15.15 6.87
C PRO A 57 8.41 16.29 6.16
N ASP A 58 9.54 16.01 5.52
CA ASP A 58 10.33 16.96 4.73
C ASP A 58 9.88 17.05 3.26
N SER A 59 8.89 16.28 2.82
CA SER A 59 8.39 16.29 1.44
C SER A 59 6.90 16.62 1.38
N GLU A 60 6.53 17.48 0.45
CA GLU A 60 5.13 17.77 0.18
C GLU A 60 4.45 16.57 -0.49
N GLN A 61 3.21 16.31 -0.09
CA GLN A 61 2.38 15.28 -0.71
C GLN A 61 1.91 15.76 -2.09
N GLU A 62 2.00 14.89 -3.08
CA GLU A 62 1.60 15.16 -4.45
C GLU A 62 0.21 14.53 -4.75
N PRO A 63 -0.63 15.19 -5.56
CA PRO A 63 -1.91 14.64 -5.99
C PRO A 63 -1.73 13.40 -6.85
N GLY A 64 -2.52 12.36 -6.57
CA GLY A 64 -2.44 11.08 -7.28
C GLY A 64 -1.33 10.13 -6.78
N ILE A 65 -0.61 10.50 -5.72
CA ILE A 65 0.36 9.63 -5.05
C ILE A 65 -0.22 9.10 -3.74
N ILE A 66 -0.04 7.80 -3.50
CA ILE A 66 -0.40 7.11 -2.28
C ILE A 66 0.79 7.18 -1.33
N TYR A 67 0.57 7.82 -0.19
CA TYR A 67 1.53 7.96 0.89
C TYR A 67 1.21 6.99 2.02
N THR A 68 2.24 6.40 2.62
CA THR A 68 2.10 5.71 3.90
C THR A 68 3.33 5.93 4.75
N ASN A 69 3.16 5.82 6.06
CA ASN A 69 4.25 6.00 6.99
C ASN A 69 5.03 4.70 7.16
N SER A 70 6.36 4.81 7.07
CA SER A 70 7.24 3.65 7.21
C SER A 70 7.15 3.00 8.60
N GLU A 71 6.82 3.79 9.61
CA GLU A 71 6.57 3.35 10.99
C GLU A 71 5.22 2.63 11.13
N LEU A 72 4.21 3.05 10.35
CA LEU A 72 2.90 2.37 10.30
C LEU A 72 3.03 1.02 9.60
N ILE A 73 3.84 0.90 8.55
CA ILE A 73 4.19 -0.41 7.99
C ILE A 73 4.82 -1.28 9.08
N ASP A 74 5.86 -0.82 9.76
CA ASP A 74 6.55 -1.60 10.79
C ASP A 74 5.62 -2.02 11.96
N THR A 75 4.66 -1.16 12.31
CA THR A 75 3.73 -1.41 13.42
C THR A 75 2.50 -2.23 13.00
N CYS A 76 2.05 -2.13 11.76
CA CYS A 76 0.88 -2.87 11.26
C CYS A 76 1.26 -4.28 10.82
N PHE A 77 2.47 -4.45 10.29
CA PHE A 77 3.02 -5.76 9.94
C PHE A 77 3.65 -6.41 11.18
N SER A 78 3.33 -7.67 11.44
CA SER A 78 4.00 -8.45 12.48
C SER A 78 5.39 -8.92 12.02
N GLU A 79 6.18 -9.50 12.92
CA GLU A 79 7.51 -10.08 12.62
C GLU A 79 7.47 -11.13 11.48
N GLU A 80 6.32 -11.75 11.24
CA GLU A 80 6.09 -12.69 10.14
C GLU A 80 5.70 -12.02 8.80
N ASN A 81 5.72 -10.68 8.71
CA ASN A 81 5.24 -9.89 7.56
C ASN A 81 3.75 -10.08 7.26
N ILE A 82 2.97 -10.35 8.31
CA ILE A 82 1.52 -10.51 8.25
C ILE A 82 0.88 -9.18 8.68
N LEU A 83 -0.09 -8.70 7.91
CA LEU A 83 -0.84 -7.49 8.24
C LEU A 83 -1.78 -7.81 9.41
N SER A 84 -1.35 -7.46 10.62
CA SER A 84 -2.11 -7.67 11.85
C SER A 84 -3.19 -6.61 12.08
N ARG A 85 -3.03 -5.44 11.43
CA ARG A 85 -3.85 -4.24 11.62
C ARG A 85 -4.05 -3.52 10.29
N PRO A 86 -5.18 -2.84 10.08
CA PRO A 86 -5.40 -2.11 8.85
C PRO A 86 -4.31 -1.06 8.63
N LEU A 87 -3.74 -1.03 7.42
CA LEU A 87 -2.68 -0.07 7.07
C LEU A 87 -3.31 1.24 6.60
N PRO A 88 -3.14 2.36 7.32
CA PRO A 88 -3.56 3.67 6.83
C PRO A 88 -2.66 4.14 5.69
N ILE A 89 -3.31 4.53 4.61
CA ILE A 89 -2.71 5.22 3.47
C ILE A 89 -3.38 6.59 3.29
N SER A 90 -2.61 7.54 2.81
CA SER A 90 -3.03 8.93 2.63
C SER A 90 -2.80 9.29 1.17
N THR A 91 -3.75 9.95 0.51
CA THR A 91 -3.54 10.39 -0.87
C THR A 91 -4.31 11.66 -1.14
N ILE A 92 -3.72 12.57 -1.92
CA ILE A 92 -4.41 13.80 -2.32
C ILE A 92 -5.24 13.49 -3.56
N MET A 93 -6.55 13.49 -3.40
CA MET A 93 -7.48 13.26 -4.50
C MET A 93 -8.86 13.86 -4.25
N ASN A 94 -9.54 14.20 -5.35
CA ASN A 94 -10.89 14.75 -5.30
C ASN A 94 -11.92 13.68 -4.92
N GLU A 95 -11.74 12.44 -5.38
CA GLU A 95 -12.70 11.34 -5.23
C GLU A 95 -12.05 10.08 -4.64
N PRO A 96 -11.87 10.02 -3.30
CA PRO A 96 -11.28 8.85 -2.65
C PRO A 96 -12.13 7.58 -2.71
N SER A 97 -13.44 7.74 -2.89
CA SER A 97 -14.34 6.63 -3.15
C SER A 97 -13.91 5.84 -4.39
N GLN A 98 -13.38 6.50 -5.42
CA GLN A 98 -12.91 5.83 -6.63
C GLN A 98 -11.74 4.88 -6.32
N LEU A 99 -10.78 5.30 -5.50
CA LEU A 99 -9.66 4.44 -5.12
C LEU A 99 -10.15 3.24 -4.30
N VAL A 100 -11.12 3.47 -3.42
CA VAL A 100 -11.76 2.42 -2.62
C VAL A 100 -12.46 1.40 -3.52
N ASP A 101 -13.25 1.85 -4.49
CA ASP A 101 -13.93 0.98 -5.46
C ASP A 101 -12.94 0.19 -6.33
N ILE A 102 -11.82 0.80 -6.74
CA ILE A 102 -10.78 0.11 -7.50
C ILE A 102 -10.14 -1.01 -6.67
N ILE A 103 -9.75 -0.72 -5.43
CA ILE A 103 -9.10 -1.70 -4.54
C ILE A 103 -10.08 -2.82 -4.19
N ASN A 104 -11.32 -2.48 -3.86
CA ASN A 104 -12.36 -3.47 -3.55
C ASN A 104 -12.77 -4.27 -4.80
N GLY A 105 -12.77 -3.65 -5.97
CA GLY A 105 -13.07 -4.26 -7.26
C GLY A 105 -11.97 -5.18 -7.78
N HIS A 106 -10.71 -4.94 -7.40
CA HIS A 106 -9.59 -5.84 -7.69
C HIS A 106 -9.80 -7.24 -7.09
N GLY A 107 -10.61 -7.38 -6.02
CA GLY A 107 -10.96 -8.68 -5.42
C GLY A 107 -9.75 -9.41 -4.82
N GLY A 108 -8.68 -8.67 -4.49
CA GLY A 108 -7.45 -9.20 -3.92
C GLY A 108 -7.55 -9.48 -2.42
N MET A 109 -6.41 -9.71 -1.78
CA MET A 109 -6.32 -9.98 -0.33
C MET A 109 -6.49 -8.75 0.57
N PHE A 110 -6.76 -7.58 -0.01
CA PHE A 110 -7.01 -6.34 0.71
C PHE A 110 -8.28 -5.66 0.23
N ILE A 111 -8.97 -5.03 1.16
CA ILE A 111 -10.08 -4.10 0.91
C ILE A 111 -9.68 -2.73 1.44
N ALA A 112 -10.12 -1.70 0.74
CA ALA A 112 -9.95 -0.32 1.15
C ALA A 112 -11.23 0.18 1.83
N GLU A 113 -11.07 0.95 2.90
CA GLU A 113 -12.14 1.65 3.60
C GLU A 113 -11.78 3.13 3.67
N HIS A 114 -12.68 4.00 3.19
CA HIS A 114 -12.48 5.44 3.34
C HIS A 114 -12.67 5.84 4.80
N LEU A 115 -11.62 6.35 5.44
CA LEU A 115 -11.67 6.76 6.84
C LEU A 115 -12.16 8.20 6.97
N SER A 116 -11.51 9.13 6.27
CA SER A 116 -11.78 10.57 6.34
C SER A 116 -11.07 11.30 5.20
N THR A 117 -11.54 12.49 4.85
CA THR A 117 -10.82 13.38 3.92
C THR A 117 -10.64 14.75 4.54
N SER A 118 -9.39 15.18 4.64
CA SER A 118 -9.00 16.51 5.07
C SER A 118 -9.31 17.50 3.95
N ILE A 119 -10.27 18.40 4.19
CA ILE A 119 -10.69 19.42 3.21
C ILE A 119 -9.56 20.43 2.97
N GLU A 120 -8.73 20.69 3.98
CA GLU A 120 -7.64 21.69 3.92
C GLU A 120 -6.60 21.36 2.85
N ASN A 121 -6.22 20.08 2.71
CA ASN A 121 -5.19 19.63 1.77
C ASN A 121 -5.74 18.67 0.70
N GLN A 122 -7.07 18.49 0.64
CA GLN A 122 -7.74 17.45 -0.14
C GLN A 122 -7.13 16.05 0.04
N CYS A 123 -6.56 15.79 1.22
CA CYS A 123 -5.86 14.56 1.53
C CYS A 123 -6.86 13.58 2.14
N ALA A 124 -7.13 12.49 1.43
CA ALA A 124 -7.97 11.41 1.86
C ALA A 124 -7.15 10.34 2.57
N THR A 125 -7.61 9.95 3.75
CA THR A 125 -7.09 8.81 4.49
C THR A 125 -7.99 7.60 4.24
N ILE A 126 -7.37 6.52 3.80
CA ILE A 126 -8.01 5.25 3.49
C ILE A 126 -7.30 4.16 4.31
N LEU A 127 -8.06 3.25 4.89
CA LEU A 127 -7.55 2.10 5.60
C LEU A 127 -7.55 0.89 4.69
N LEU A 128 -6.40 0.23 4.55
CA LEU A 128 -6.29 -1.05 3.88
C LEU A 128 -6.45 -2.18 4.89
N HIS A 129 -7.57 -2.88 4.83
CA HIS A 129 -7.83 -4.05 5.65
C HIS A 129 -7.46 -5.30 4.87
N LYS A 130 -6.77 -6.23 5.52
CA LYS A 130 -6.64 -7.59 4.98
C LYS A 130 -8.00 -8.24 5.01
N ILE A 131 -8.44 -8.83 3.90
CA ILE A 131 -9.52 -9.80 3.95
C ILE A 131 -8.96 -11.05 4.61
N SER A 132 -9.24 -11.21 5.91
CA SER A 132 -9.06 -12.50 6.55
C SER A 132 -9.99 -13.45 5.83
N THR A 133 -9.45 -14.28 4.92
CA THR A 133 -10.16 -15.47 4.45
C THR A 133 -10.65 -16.18 5.71
N PRO A 134 -11.96 -16.29 5.94
CA PRO A 134 -12.43 -17.11 7.03
C PRO A 134 -11.93 -18.52 6.73
N GLU A 135 -11.01 -19.03 7.56
CA GLU A 135 -10.69 -20.45 7.61
C GLU A 135 -12.03 -21.19 7.74
N ASN A 136 -12.40 -21.93 6.68
CA ASN A 136 -13.40 -22.99 6.75
C ASN A 136 -12.72 -24.28 7.17
#